data_AF-A0A3C1K0R7-F1
#
_entry.id   AF-A0A3C1K0R7-F1
#
_cell.length_a   1.000
_cell.length_b   1.000
_cell.length_c   1.000
_cell.angle_alpha   90.00
_cell.angle_beta   90.00
_cell.angle_gamma   90.00
#
_symmetry.space_group_name_H-M   'P 1'
#
loop_
_entity.id
_entity.type
_entity.pdbx_description
1 polymer ?
#
loop_
_entity_poly.entity_id
_entity_poly.type
_entity_poly.pdbx_seq_one_letter_code
_entity_poly.pdbx_strand_id
1 'polypeptide(L)'
;MKPGFLNREHTRTSHVQIDTRKCKACWKCLDNCPNQVITKVDLPWHKHALIAEPGKCTGCLKCIEVCEYGAYSIADKTKQEAAKQRDKTFYSFITNNLLLLFGLIMIVSGLVLQLGFHVGSPGEQHESRSGIQSQTVYYEQARGLDTPDTIGGINYSNWSTLHKFAIVFFSLFMIYHLYIHWKWYKGVISKRLINKNIQVMTLSILFLLVALTGLIPWFIDLSGSVSVLRLIFIEIHDKLALVLVIYLILHVLKRSKWFVTACSKLKR
;
A
#
# COMPACT_ATOMS: atom_id res chain seq x y z
N MET A 1 33.35 -12.94 6.03
CA MET A 1 32.76 -12.98 4.68
C MET A 1 31.41 -12.29 4.69
N LYS A 2 31.32 -11.08 4.10
CA LYS A 2 30.13 -10.26 3.77
C LYS A 2 30.67 -8.92 3.24
N PRO A 3 29.92 -8.12 2.45
CA PRO A 3 28.70 -8.41 1.68
C PRO A 3 28.65 -7.71 0.29
N GLY A 4 27.56 -7.92 -0.46
CA GLY A 4 26.96 -6.82 -1.27
C GLY A 4 27.02 -6.95 -2.79
N PHE A 5 26.19 -7.82 -3.38
CA PHE A 5 25.98 -7.90 -4.84
C PHE A 5 24.79 -7.09 -5.37
N LEU A 6 24.13 -6.27 -4.53
CA LEU A 6 22.92 -5.55 -4.93
C LEU A 6 22.97 -4.08 -4.49
N ASN A 7 23.96 -3.32 -4.97
CA ASN A 7 23.83 -1.88 -5.26
C ASN A 7 25.14 -1.33 -5.88
N ARG A 8 25.41 -1.59 -7.15
CA ARG A 8 26.45 -0.83 -7.86
C ARG A 8 25.76 0.15 -8.80
N GLU A 9 25.66 1.39 -8.35
CA GLU A 9 25.26 2.50 -9.20
C GLU A 9 26.40 2.75 -10.20
N HIS A 10 26.35 2.02 -11.32
CA HIS A 10 27.38 2.02 -12.36
C HIS A 10 27.48 3.34 -13.15
N THR A 11 26.74 4.35 -12.72
CA THR A 11 26.62 5.65 -13.39
C THR A 11 27.11 6.81 -12.52
N ARG A 12 27.54 6.59 -11.27
CA ARG A 12 27.97 7.71 -10.41
C ARG A 12 28.97 7.35 -9.30
N THR A 13 29.71 8.37 -8.88
CA THR A 13 30.54 8.43 -7.67
C THR A 13 30.06 9.55 -6.76
N SER A 14 30.73 9.78 -5.64
CA SER A 14 30.51 10.95 -4.77
C SER A 14 30.85 12.30 -5.44
N HIS A 15 31.53 12.30 -6.58
CA HIS A 15 32.08 13.50 -7.22
C HIS A 15 31.62 13.68 -8.66
N VAL A 16 31.41 12.59 -9.40
CA VAL A 16 31.08 12.63 -10.83
C VAL A 16 29.96 11.65 -11.16
N GLN A 17 29.15 11.99 -12.16
CA GLN A 17 28.13 11.11 -12.73
C GLN A 17 28.29 11.05 -14.25
N ILE A 18 27.90 9.94 -14.87
CA ILE A 18 27.94 9.72 -16.32
C ILE A 18 26.52 9.56 -16.88
N ASP A 19 26.19 10.28 -17.97
CA ASP A 19 25.05 10.02 -18.83
C ASP A 19 25.48 9.10 -19.97
N THR A 20 25.16 7.81 -19.85
CA THR A 20 25.57 6.78 -20.82
C THR A 20 24.99 7.01 -22.20
N ARG A 21 23.88 7.76 -22.34
CA ARG A 21 23.27 8.10 -23.64
C ARG A 21 24.12 9.08 -24.45
N LYS A 22 24.96 9.87 -23.78
CA LYS A 22 25.91 10.79 -24.42
C LYS A 22 27.27 10.14 -24.69
N CYS A 23 27.53 8.97 -24.11
CA CYS A 23 28.80 8.29 -24.27
C CYS A 23 28.91 7.71 -25.68
N LYS A 24 29.94 8.12 -26.43
CA LYS A 24 30.28 7.55 -27.74
C LYS A 24 31.30 6.40 -27.68
N ALA A 25 31.54 5.86 -26.48
CA ALA A 25 32.45 4.72 -26.30
C ALA A 25 33.87 4.94 -26.87
N CYS A 26 34.41 6.17 -26.74
CA CYS A 26 35.75 6.53 -27.24
C CYS A 26 36.90 6.19 -26.27
N TRP A 27 36.56 5.75 -25.04
CA TRP A 27 37.48 5.27 -24.00
C TRP A 27 38.51 6.25 -23.41
N LYS A 28 38.61 7.49 -23.93
CA LYS A 28 39.49 8.54 -23.38
C LYS A 28 39.39 8.71 -21.86
N CYS A 29 38.20 8.55 -21.28
CA CYS A 29 38.00 8.67 -19.84
C CYS A 29 38.59 7.51 -19.01
N LEU A 30 38.68 6.29 -19.57
CA LEU A 30 39.33 5.15 -18.91
C LEU A 30 40.84 5.41 -18.82
N ASP A 31 41.45 5.81 -19.94
CA ASP A 31 42.89 6.03 -20.05
C ASP A 31 43.38 7.17 -19.14
N ASN A 32 42.52 8.16 -18.91
CA ASN A 32 42.84 9.34 -18.09
C ASN A 32 42.39 9.22 -16.62
N CYS A 33 41.85 8.08 -16.19
CA CYS A 33 41.43 7.88 -14.81
C CYS A 33 42.60 7.37 -13.94
N PRO A 34 43.20 8.20 -13.06
CA PRO A 34 44.39 7.81 -12.29
C PRO A 34 44.13 6.63 -11.34
N ASN A 35 42.89 6.49 -10.88
CA ASN A 35 42.50 5.47 -9.92
C ASN A 35 41.71 4.32 -10.57
N GLN A 36 41.65 4.27 -11.91
CA GLN A 36 40.98 3.20 -12.68
C GLN A 36 39.53 2.93 -12.22
N VAL A 37 38.80 4.00 -11.84
CA VAL A 37 37.41 3.94 -11.36
C VAL A 37 36.43 3.57 -12.48
N ILE A 38 36.81 3.88 -13.72
CA ILE A 38 35.98 3.78 -14.92
C ILE A 38 36.38 2.51 -15.68
N THR A 39 35.38 1.74 -16.11
CA THR A 39 35.54 0.59 -17.02
C THR A 39 34.56 0.72 -18.20
N LYS A 40 34.47 -0.31 -19.04
CA LYS A 40 33.66 -0.30 -20.27
C LYS A 40 32.74 -1.51 -20.36
N VAL A 41 31.56 -1.30 -20.94
CA VAL A 41 30.76 -2.36 -21.58
C VAL A 41 31.08 -2.30 -23.07
N ASP A 42 31.41 -3.45 -23.67
CA ASP A 42 31.76 -3.55 -25.09
C ASP A 42 31.02 -4.74 -25.73
N LEU A 43 29.70 -4.60 -25.87
CA LEU A 43 28.84 -5.58 -26.54
C LEU A 43 28.51 -5.10 -27.96
N PRO A 44 28.20 -5.99 -28.92
CA PRO A 44 28.00 -5.63 -30.34
C PRO A 44 26.99 -4.51 -30.60
N TRP A 45 26.01 -4.33 -29.72
CA TRP A 45 24.94 -3.32 -29.82
C TRP A 45 24.84 -2.39 -28.60
N HIS A 46 25.79 -2.50 -27.66
CA HIS A 46 25.71 -1.80 -26.39
C HIS A 46 27.12 -1.50 -25.86
N LYS A 47 27.64 -0.32 -26.22
CA LYS A 47 28.97 0.14 -25.84
C LYS A 47 28.90 1.47 -25.09
N HIS A 48 29.42 1.52 -23.88
CA HIS A 48 29.58 2.77 -23.12
C HIS A 48 30.54 2.58 -21.94
N ALA A 49 31.04 3.70 -21.40
CA ALA A 49 31.82 3.69 -20.17
C ALA A 49 30.90 3.52 -18.95
N LEU A 50 31.42 2.94 -17.87
CA LEU A 50 30.70 2.72 -16.61
C LEU A 50 31.63 2.91 -15.41
N ILE A 51 31.06 3.22 -14.25
CA ILE A 51 31.80 3.36 -12.99
C ILE A 51 31.78 2.01 -12.26
N ALA A 52 32.95 1.39 -12.08
CA ALA A 52 33.09 0.09 -11.45
C ALA A 52 33.29 0.19 -9.94
N GLU A 53 34.15 1.12 -9.53
CA GLU A 53 34.63 1.26 -8.15
C GLU A 53 34.46 2.70 -7.66
N PRO A 54 33.22 3.15 -7.39
CA PRO A 54 32.95 4.55 -7.06
C PRO A 54 33.70 5.04 -5.81
N GLY A 55 34.03 4.15 -4.87
CA GLY A 55 34.78 4.46 -3.65
C GLY A 55 36.26 4.83 -3.88
N LYS A 56 36.86 4.47 -5.03
CA LYS A 56 38.23 4.86 -5.38
C LYS A 56 38.31 6.25 -6.04
N CYS A 57 37.17 6.88 -6.31
CA CYS A 57 37.13 8.19 -6.94
C CYS A 57 37.55 9.29 -5.95
N THR A 58 38.63 9.99 -6.27
CA THR A 58 39.11 11.15 -5.49
C THR A 58 38.51 12.47 -5.93
N GLY A 59 37.69 12.49 -7.00
CA GLY A 59 37.09 13.72 -7.51
C GLY A 59 38.03 14.62 -8.30
N CYS A 60 39.08 14.08 -8.95
CA CYS A 60 40.03 14.86 -9.76
C CYS A 60 39.46 15.47 -11.06
N LEU A 61 38.21 15.16 -11.42
CA LEU A 61 37.47 15.70 -12.57
C LEU A 61 38.06 15.49 -13.99
N LYS A 62 39.22 14.84 -14.15
CA LYS A 62 39.82 14.52 -15.48
C LYS A 62 38.84 13.91 -16.49
N CYS A 63 37.94 13.03 -16.03
CA CYS A 63 36.92 12.43 -16.90
C CYS A 63 35.94 13.44 -17.52
N ILE A 64 35.68 14.57 -16.86
CA ILE A 64 34.87 15.66 -17.40
C ILE A 64 35.69 16.42 -18.45
N GLU A 65 36.95 16.74 -18.14
CA GLU A 65 37.85 17.49 -19.02
C GLU A 65 38.11 16.78 -20.36
N VAL A 66 38.36 15.48 -20.34
CA VAL A 66 38.67 14.70 -21.56
C VAL A 66 37.44 14.29 -22.36
N CYS A 67 36.23 14.51 -21.84
CA CYS A 67 35.00 14.05 -22.49
C CYS A 67 34.42 15.13 -23.41
N GLU A 68 34.79 15.07 -24.69
CA GLU A 68 34.28 15.96 -25.75
C GLU A 68 32.76 15.88 -25.95
N TYR A 69 32.13 14.77 -25.56
CA TYR A 69 30.69 14.54 -25.71
C TYR A 69 29.86 15.01 -24.51
N GLY A 70 30.49 15.56 -23.46
CA GLY A 70 29.80 16.01 -22.26
C GLY A 70 29.03 14.89 -21.55
N ALA A 71 29.57 13.66 -21.58
CA ALA A 71 28.95 12.50 -20.93
C ALA A 71 29.14 12.51 -19.42
N TYR A 72 30.14 13.22 -18.88
CA TYR A 72 30.37 13.34 -17.45
C TYR A 72 29.95 14.71 -16.91
N SER A 73 29.39 14.74 -15.70
CA SER A 73 29.08 15.97 -14.96
C SER A 73 29.42 15.81 -13.48
N ILE A 74 29.53 16.93 -12.76
CA ILE A 74 29.71 16.93 -11.30
C ILE A 74 28.48 16.28 -10.63
N ALA A 75 28.71 15.37 -9.69
CA ALA A 75 27.65 14.75 -8.90
C ALA A 75 27.16 15.73 -7.84
N ASP A 76 25.94 16.21 -7.99
CA ASP A 76 25.28 17.05 -6.99
C ASP A 76 24.54 16.16 -5.98
N LYS A 77 25.21 15.86 -4.87
CA LYS A 77 24.63 15.05 -3.78
C LYS A 77 23.33 15.67 -3.27
N THR A 78 23.25 16.99 -3.17
CA THR A 78 22.06 17.71 -2.69
C THR A 78 20.86 17.47 -3.60
N LYS A 79 21.04 17.58 -4.93
CA LYS A 79 19.97 17.28 -5.90
C LYS A 79 19.57 15.81 -5.88
N GLN A 80 20.54 14.89 -5.73
CA GLN A 80 20.26 13.46 -5.69
C GLN A 80 19.50 13.04 -4.42
N GLU A 81 19.92 13.55 -3.26
CA GLU A 81 19.23 13.34 -2.00
C GLU A 81 17.82 13.96 -2.01
N ALA A 82 17.68 15.15 -2.60
CA ALA A 82 16.39 15.79 -2.79
C ALA A 82 15.46 14.96 -3.70
N ALA A 83 15.96 14.43 -4.83
CA ALA A 83 15.18 13.56 -5.71
C ALA A 83 14.75 12.26 -4.99
N LYS A 84 15.67 11.58 -4.30
CA LYS A 84 15.36 10.37 -3.53
C LYS A 84 14.34 10.64 -2.41
N GLN A 85 14.47 11.79 -1.75
CA GLN A 85 13.53 12.21 -0.70
C GLN A 85 12.16 12.58 -1.28
N ARG A 86 12.13 13.19 -2.47
CA ARG A 86 10.90 13.47 -3.23
C ARG A 86 10.22 12.17 -3.62
N ASP A 87 10.94 11.21 -4.21
CA ASP A 87 10.40 9.90 -4.60
C ASP A 87 9.84 9.16 -3.39
N LYS A 88 10.58 9.13 -2.28
CA LYS A 88 10.08 8.54 -1.03
C LYS A 88 8.80 9.20 -0.53
N THR A 89 8.72 10.53 -0.62
CA THR A 89 7.51 11.28 -0.25
C THR A 89 6.37 10.97 -1.21
N PHE A 90 6.66 10.82 -2.51
CA PHE A 90 5.70 10.48 -3.56
C PHE A 90 5.10 9.10 -3.36
N TYR A 91 5.93 8.05 -3.24
CA TYR A 91 5.44 6.69 -3.01
C TYR A 91 4.65 6.59 -1.71
N SER A 92 5.14 7.19 -0.62
CA SER A 92 4.37 7.23 0.64
C SER A 92 3.03 7.96 0.49
N PHE A 93 2.98 9.02 -0.30
CA PHE A 93 1.75 9.76 -0.58
C PHE A 93 0.77 8.91 -1.38
N ILE A 94 1.20 8.32 -2.51
CA ILE A 94 0.36 7.48 -3.35
C ILE A 94 -0.17 6.27 -2.57
N THR A 95 0.69 5.54 -1.87
CA THR A 95 0.26 4.39 -1.04
C THR A 95 -0.81 4.78 -0.03
N ASN A 96 -0.62 5.89 0.71
CA ASN A 96 -1.61 6.30 1.71
C ASN A 96 -2.94 6.72 1.08
N ASN A 97 -2.91 7.37 -0.09
CA ASN A 97 -4.13 7.71 -0.83
C ASN A 97 -4.84 6.47 -1.38
N LEU A 98 -4.11 5.48 -1.90
CA LEU A 98 -4.69 4.21 -2.33
C LEU A 98 -5.30 3.44 -1.16
N LEU A 99 -4.62 3.40 -0.01
CA LEU A 99 -5.16 2.79 1.21
C LEU A 99 -6.47 3.47 1.65
N LEU A 100 -6.54 4.80 1.60
CA LEU A 100 -7.76 5.56 1.89
C LEU A 100 -8.87 5.27 0.87
N LEU A 101 -8.54 5.24 -0.43
CA LEU A 101 -9.50 4.98 -1.49
C LEU A 101 -10.14 3.59 -1.35
N PHE A 102 -9.33 2.54 -1.26
CA PHE A 102 -9.86 1.17 -1.12
C PHE A 102 -10.52 0.95 0.24
N GLY A 103 -10.05 1.63 1.29
CA GLY A 103 -10.71 1.63 2.60
C GLY A 103 -12.10 2.26 2.54
N LEU A 104 -12.25 3.39 1.84
CA LEU A 104 -13.54 4.03 1.63
C LEU A 104 -14.48 3.14 0.83
N ILE A 105 -14.01 2.54 -0.27
CA ILE A 105 -14.81 1.61 -1.08
C ILE A 105 -15.28 0.44 -0.22
N MET A 106 -14.40 -0.15 0.59
CA MET A 106 -14.74 -1.25 1.50
C MET A 106 -15.80 -0.86 2.54
N ILE A 107 -15.65 0.31 3.16
CA ILE A 107 -16.61 0.82 4.16
C ILE A 107 -17.95 1.08 3.51
N VAL A 108 -17.98 1.79 2.37
CA VAL A 108 -19.22 2.13 1.67
C VAL A 108 -19.92 0.87 1.18
N SER A 109 -19.21 -0.06 0.52
CA SER A 109 -19.83 -1.30 0.06
C SER A 109 -20.29 -2.18 1.22
N GLY A 110 -19.56 -2.23 2.33
CA GLY A 110 -19.97 -2.94 3.54
C GLY A 110 -21.24 -2.35 4.16
N LEU A 111 -21.31 -1.02 4.29
CA LEU A 111 -22.51 -0.32 4.79
C LEU A 111 -23.71 -0.50 3.87
N VAL A 112 -23.52 -0.52 2.55
CA VAL A 112 -24.60 -0.80 1.59
C VAL A 112 -25.12 -2.24 1.77
N LEU A 113 -24.23 -3.21 1.95
CA LEU A 113 -24.63 -4.59 2.23
C LEU A 113 -25.36 -4.72 3.58
N GLN A 114 -24.90 -4.00 4.60
CA GLN A 114 -25.45 -4.04 5.96
C GLN A 114 -26.78 -3.28 6.10
N LEU A 115 -26.95 -2.11 5.48
CA LEU A 115 -28.14 -1.28 5.64
C LEU A 115 -29.12 -1.45 4.48
N GLY A 116 -28.59 -1.60 3.27
CA GLY A 116 -29.38 -1.67 2.06
C GLY A 116 -30.14 -2.98 1.89
N PHE A 117 -29.53 -4.09 2.29
CA PHE A 117 -30.09 -5.43 2.07
C PHE A 117 -30.49 -6.16 3.35
N HIS A 118 -30.22 -5.62 4.54
CA HIS A 118 -30.75 -6.16 5.80
C HIS A 118 -31.91 -5.33 6.38
N VAL A 119 -32.19 -4.09 5.94
CA VAL A 119 -33.15 -3.18 6.60
C VAL A 119 -34.48 -2.95 5.80
N GLY A 120 -34.70 -3.57 4.65
CA GLY A 120 -36.01 -3.60 3.96
C GLY A 120 -36.41 -5.05 3.66
N SER A 121 -37.58 -5.55 4.08
CA SER A 121 -38.91 -5.03 3.79
C SER A 121 -39.83 -5.07 5.03
N PRO A 122 -40.65 -4.03 5.33
CA PRO A 122 -41.75 -4.15 6.29
C PRO A 122 -42.84 -5.01 5.63
N GLY A 123 -42.83 -6.31 5.92
CA GLY A 123 -43.85 -7.23 5.47
C GLY A 123 -45.24 -6.79 5.94
N GLU A 124 -46.16 -6.64 5.00
CA GLU A 124 -47.59 -6.58 5.24
C GLU A 124 -48.00 -7.72 6.18
N GLN A 125 -48.80 -7.38 7.19
CA GLN A 125 -49.42 -8.34 8.08
C GLN A 125 -50.43 -9.16 7.28
N HIS A 126 -50.16 -10.46 7.12
CA HIS A 126 -51.20 -11.44 6.85
C HIS A 126 -51.21 -12.50 7.96
N GLU A 127 -52.25 -12.43 8.80
CA GLU A 127 -52.65 -13.46 9.73
C GLU A 127 -52.94 -14.78 9.00
N SER A 128 -52.36 -15.89 9.45
CA SER A 128 -53.09 -17.04 10.04
C SER A 128 -52.34 -18.37 10.01
N ARG A 129 -52.38 -19.03 11.18
CA ARG A 129 -52.45 -20.48 11.46
C ARG A 129 -51.22 -21.40 11.36
N SER A 130 -50.77 -21.77 12.57
CA SER A 130 -50.54 -23.13 13.10
C SER A 130 -49.62 -24.10 12.35
N GLY A 131 -48.51 -24.46 13.00
CA GLY A 131 -47.77 -25.68 12.74
C GLY A 131 -46.33 -25.60 13.23
N ILE A 132 -45.99 -26.37 14.26
CA ILE A 132 -44.64 -26.51 14.80
C ILE A 132 -43.77 -27.17 13.71
N GLN A 133 -43.04 -26.40 12.91
CA GLN A 133 -41.99 -26.93 12.06
C GLN A 133 -40.94 -25.86 11.70
N SER A 134 -39.69 -26.16 12.06
CA SER A 134 -38.44 -25.57 11.53
C SER A 134 -38.30 -24.04 11.60
N GLN A 135 -37.86 -23.54 12.76
CA GLN A 135 -37.20 -22.23 12.89
C GLN A 135 -35.88 -22.12 12.09
N THR A 136 -35.45 -23.21 11.44
CA THR A 136 -34.21 -23.30 10.69
C THR A 136 -34.31 -22.96 9.20
N VAL A 137 -35.52 -22.72 8.67
CA VAL A 137 -35.72 -22.49 7.23
C VAL A 137 -35.93 -21.01 6.89
N TYR A 138 -36.13 -20.14 7.89
CA TYR A 138 -36.43 -18.73 7.63
C TYR A 138 -35.22 -17.86 7.27
N TYR A 139 -33.99 -18.28 7.64
CA TYR A 139 -32.78 -17.48 7.41
C TYR A 139 -32.07 -17.78 6.08
N GLU A 140 -32.18 -18.99 5.53
CA GLU A 140 -31.64 -19.32 4.20
C GLU A 140 -32.58 -18.83 3.08
N GLN A 141 -33.89 -18.86 3.30
CA GLN A 141 -34.90 -18.36 2.36
C GLN A 141 -34.89 -16.82 2.24
N ALA A 142 -34.56 -16.08 3.31
CA ALA A 142 -34.60 -14.61 3.33
C ALA A 142 -33.43 -13.91 2.63
N ARG A 143 -32.37 -14.63 2.24
CA ARG A 143 -31.24 -14.07 1.45
C ARG A 143 -31.21 -14.52 -0.01
N GLY A 144 -32.07 -15.46 -0.39
CA GLY A 144 -31.92 -16.22 -1.63
C GLY A 144 -33.03 -16.06 -2.66
N LEU A 145 -34.13 -15.37 -2.38
CA LEU A 145 -35.26 -15.34 -3.30
C LEU A 145 -35.79 -13.91 -3.47
N ASP A 146 -35.60 -13.42 -4.70
CA ASP A 146 -36.32 -12.33 -5.35
C ASP A 146 -36.45 -11.01 -4.59
N THR A 147 -35.39 -10.21 -4.57
CA THR A 147 -35.55 -8.76 -4.51
C THR A 147 -34.97 -8.10 -5.76
N PRO A 148 -35.77 -7.36 -6.56
CA PRO A 148 -35.25 -6.42 -7.55
C PRO A 148 -34.74 -5.15 -6.88
N ASP A 149 -34.17 -5.26 -5.68
CA ASP A 149 -33.72 -4.12 -4.89
C ASP A 149 -32.30 -3.79 -5.31
N THR A 150 -32.17 -3.25 -6.51
CA THR A 150 -30.92 -2.65 -6.95
C THR A 150 -30.71 -1.35 -6.20
N ILE A 151 -29.64 -1.26 -5.42
CA ILE A 151 -29.24 0.00 -4.78
C ILE A 151 -28.27 0.69 -5.73
N GLY A 152 -28.71 1.82 -6.29
CA GLY A 152 -27.95 2.53 -7.32
C GLY A 152 -27.80 1.76 -8.63
N GLY A 153 -28.76 0.89 -8.97
CA GLY A 153 -28.73 0.05 -10.18
C GLY A 153 -27.82 -1.18 -10.09
N ILE A 154 -27.27 -1.48 -8.90
CA ILE A 154 -26.37 -2.61 -8.65
C ILE A 154 -27.03 -3.59 -7.67
N ASN A 155 -27.03 -4.89 -8.00
CA ASN A 155 -27.59 -5.95 -7.16
C ASN A 155 -26.65 -6.37 -6.01
N TYR A 156 -27.17 -7.17 -5.08
CA TYR A 156 -26.41 -7.69 -3.93
C TYR A 156 -25.10 -8.39 -4.34
N SER A 157 -25.15 -9.26 -5.35
CA SER A 157 -23.99 -10.04 -5.82
C SER A 157 -22.84 -9.15 -6.28
N ASN A 158 -23.15 -8.11 -7.04
CA ASN A 158 -22.16 -7.14 -7.53
C ASN A 158 -21.58 -6.30 -6.37
N TRP A 159 -22.40 -5.85 -5.42
CA TRP A 159 -21.93 -5.17 -4.21
C TRP A 159 -21.01 -6.05 -3.37
N SER A 160 -21.39 -7.31 -3.17
CA SER A 160 -20.59 -8.32 -2.47
C SER A 160 -19.24 -8.56 -3.16
N THR A 161 -19.27 -8.68 -4.49
CA THR A 161 -18.07 -8.86 -5.31
C THR A 161 -17.14 -7.63 -5.20
N LEU A 162 -17.68 -6.42 -5.30
CA LEU A 162 -16.93 -5.18 -5.11
C LEU A 162 -16.28 -5.11 -3.72
N HIS A 163 -17.02 -5.49 -2.68
CA HIS A 163 -16.50 -5.56 -1.31
C HIS A 163 -15.32 -6.55 -1.20
N LYS A 164 -15.46 -7.77 -1.75
CA LYS A 164 -14.39 -8.78 -1.78
C LYS A 164 -13.14 -8.28 -2.50
N PHE A 165 -13.29 -7.62 -3.66
CA PHE A 165 -12.14 -7.02 -4.36
C PHE A 165 -11.47 -5.92 -3.54
N ALA A 166 -12.25 -5.02 -2.94
CA ALA A 166 -11.74 -3.96 -2.08
C ALA A 166 -10.95 -4.53 -0.88
N ILE A 167 -11.40 -5.64 -0.28
CA ILE A 167 -10.69 -6.36 0.79
C ILE A 167 -9.30 -6.79 0.35
N VAL A 168 -9.16 -7.40 -0.83
CA VAL A 168 -7.86 -7.89 -1.32
C VAL A 168 -6.89 -6.73 -1.49
N PHE A 169 -7.27 -5.68 -2.23
CA PHE A 169 -6.40 -4.53 -2.46
C PHE A 169 -6.05 -3.80 -1.17
N PHE A 170 -7.04 -3.55 -0.32
CA PHE A 170 -6.82 -2.88 0.96
C PHE A 170 -5.89 -3.69 1.88
N SER A 171 -6.03 -5.03 1.92
CA SER A 171 -5.16 -5.90 2.72
C SER A 171 -3.69 -5.81 2.28
N LEU A 172 -3.43 -5.79 0.97
CA LEU A 172 -2.09 -5.62 0.43
C LEU A 172 -1.48 -4.27 0.84
N PHE A 173 -2.23 -3.16 0.68
CA PHE A 173 -1.76 -1.83 1.09
C PHE A 173 -1.61 -1.71 2.61
N MET A 174 -2.46 -2.37 3.40
CA MET A 174 -2.37 -2.37 4.86
C MET A 174 -1.12 -3.10 5.35
N ILE A 175 -0.79 -4.26 4.77
CA ILE A 175 0.45 -4.99 5.10
C ILE A 175 1.67 -4.10 4.80
N TYR A 176 1.68 -3.44 3.65
CA TYR A 176 2.76 -2.51 3.29
C TYR A 176 2.81 -1.27 4.20
N HIS A 177 1.65 -0.72 4.61
CA HIS A 177 1.56 0.37 5.58
C HIS A 177 2.15 -0.04 6.93
N LEU A 178 1.80 -1.21 7.44
CA LEU A 178 2.37 -1.77 8.68
C LEU A 178 3.89 -1.98 8.56
N TYR A 179 4.36 -2.46 7.41
CA TYR A 179 5.80 -2.63 7.15
C TYR A 179 6.56 -1.29 7.25
N ILE A 180 6.07 -0.22 6.63
CA ILE A 180 6.69 1.11 6.72
C ILE A 180 6.72 1.60 8.19
N HIS A 181 5.62 1.39 8.90
CA HIS A 181 5.45 1.86 10.27
C HIS A 181 6.06 0.92 11.33
N TRP A 182 6.59 -0.23 10.94
CA TRP A 182 7.12 -1.24 11.87
C TRP A 182 8.20 -0.70 12.81
N LYS A 183 9.10 0.16 12.30
CA LYS A 183 10.13 0.83 13.13
C LYS A 183 9.51 1.75 14.17
N TRP A 184 8.41 2.42 13.84
CA TRP A 184 7.70 3.29 14.77
C TRP A 184 7.01 2.46 15.87
N TYR A 185 6.31 1.39 15.52
CA TYR A 185 5.70 0.48 16.50
C TYR A 185 6.73 -0.11 17.47
N LYS A 186 7.86 -0.61 16.94
CA LYS A 186 8.99 -1.07 17.76
C LYS A 186 9.48 0.01 18.73
N GLY A 187 9.59 1.26 18.24
CA GLY A 187 9.97 2.40 19.06
C GLY A 187 8.97 2.71 20.19
N VAL A 188 7.66 2.66 19.90
CA VAL A 188 6.60 2.89 20.90
C VAL A 188 6.63 1.81 21.99
N ILE A 189 6.76 0.54 21.61
CA ILE A 189 6.79 -0.59 22.55
C ILE A 189 8.07 -0.56 23.38
N SER A 190 9.23 -0.43 22.73
CA SER A 190 10.54 -0.41 23.39
C SER A 190 10.67 0.75 24.40
N LYS A 191 10.08 1.91 24.10
CA LYS A 191 10.12 3.09 24.97
C LYS A 191 8.92 3.21 25.93
N ARG A 192 8.05 2.19 26.01
CA ARG A 192 6.82 2.18 26.83
C ARG A 192 5.90 3.39 26.60
N LEU A 193 5.80 3.87 25.36
CA LEU A 193 5.02 5.06 24.98
C LEU A 193 3.58 4.74 24.56
N ILE A 194 3.02 3.62 25.02
CA ILE A 194 1.70 3.12 24.60
C ILE A 194 0.60 4.11 25.01
N ASN A 195 0.56 4.58 26.25
CA ASN A 195 -0.46 5.55 26.71
C ASN A 195 -0.45 6.85 25.90
N LYS A 196 0.73 7.32 25.49
CA LYS A 196 0.84 8.52 24.66
C LYS A 196 0.27 8.33 23.25
N ASN A 197 0.23 7.09 22.76
CA ASN A 197 -0.21 6.73 21.42
C ASN A 197 -1.46 5.83 21.43
N ILE A 198 -2.24 5.86 22.51
CA ILE A 198 -3.35 4.92 22.76
C ILE A 198 -4.34 4.87 21.59
N GLN A 199 -4.70 6.01 21.00
CA GLN A 199 -5.60 6.08 19.84
C GLN A 199 -5.17 5.15 18.70
N VAL A 200 -3.88 5.16 18.33
CA VAL A 200 -3.36 4.34 17.21
C VAL A 200 -3.23 2.88 17.62
N MET A 201 -2.89 2.62 18.89
CA MET A 201 -2.83 1.26 19.43
C MET A 201 -4.21 0.60 19.44
N THR A 202 -5.22 1.30 19.97
CA THR A 202 -6.62 0.88 19.95
C THR A 202 -7.10 0.66 18.52
N LEU A 203 -6.83 1.59 17.59
CA LEU A 203 -7.16 1.43 16.17
C LEU A 203 -6.53 0.17 15.58
N SER A 204 -5.27 -0.13 15.91
CA SER A 204 -4.56 -1.30 15.39
C SER A 204 -5.16 -2.62 15.89
N ILE A 205 -5.49 -2.68 17.18
CA ILE A 205 -6.11 -3.86 17.80
C ILE A 205 -7.52 -4.06 17.22
N LEU A 206 -8.32 -3.00 17.16
CA LEU A 206 -9.67 -3.04 16.62
C LEU A 206 -9.67 -3.44 15.14
N PHE A 207 -8.74 -2.90 14.35
CA PHE A 207 -8.55 -3.29 12.96
C PHE A 207 -8.24 -4.79 12.82
N LEU A 208 -7.34 -5.32 13.64
CA LEU A 208 -7.00 -6.74 13.62
C LEU A 208 -8.23 -7.61 13.95
N LEU A 209 -9.04 -7.22 14.94
CA LEU A 209 -10.26 -7.95 15.28
C LEU A 209 -11.25 -7.96 14.11
N VAL A 210 -11.54 -6.80 13.50
CA VAL A 210 -12.44 -6.69 12.34
C VAL A 210 -11.93 -7.49 11.15
N ALA A 211 -10.62 -7.45 10.88
CA ALA A 211 -10.01 -8.22 9.80
C ALA A 211 -10.15 -9.74 10.02
N LEU A 212 -9.92 -10.21 11.25
CA LEU A 212 -10.08 -11.63 11.58
C LEU A 212 -11.55 -12.06 11.45
N THR A 213 -12.49 -11.29 11.99
CA THR A 213 -13.92 -11.62 11.91
C THR A 213 -14.50 -11.51 10.50
N GLY A 214 -13.86 -10.74 9.59
CA GLY A 214 -14.25 -10.69 8.18
C GLY A 214 -13.61 -11.78 7.31
N LEU A 215 -12.33 -12.11 7.55
CA LEU A 215 -11.59 -13.09 6.74
C LEU A 215 -11.94 -14.54 7.10
N ILE A 216 -12.22 -14.84 8.37
CA ILE A 216 -12.57 -16.20 8.82
C ILE A 216 -13.84 -16.72 8.12
N PRO A 217 -14.99 -15.99 8.11
CA PRO A 217 -16.18 -16.37 7.34
C PRO A 217 -15.94 -16.59 5.86
N TRP A 218 -15.08 -15.77 5.25
CA TRP A 218 -14.75 -15.90 3.82
C TRP A 218 -13.98 -17.20 3.55
N PHE A 219 -13.07 -17.59 4.45
CA PHE A 219 -12.35 -18.87 4.35
C PHE A 219 -13.26 -20.09 4.58
N ILE A 220 -14.21 -19.99 5.51
CA ILE A 220 -15.21 -21.05 5.78
C ILE A 220 -16.16 -21.24 4.59
N ASP A 221 -16.56 -20.15 3.94
CA ASP A 221 -17.39 -20.18 2.73
C ASP A 221 -16.67 -20.92 1.59
N LEU A 222 -15.35 -20.70 1.44
CA LEU A 222 -14.50 -21.40 0.47
C LEU A 222 -14.36 -22.91 0.76
N SER A 223 -14.49 -23.34 2.03
CA SER A 223 -14.44 -24.76 2.40
C SER A 223 -15.79 -25.47 2.27
N GLY A 224 -16.83 -24.79 1.76
CA GLY A 224 -18.15 -25.39 1.51
C GLY A 224 -18.94 -25.75 2.79
N SER A 225 -18.57 -25.20 3.94
CA SER A 225 -19.17 -25.56 5.24
C SER A 225 -20.30 -24.59 5.61
N VAL A 226 -21.55 -25.04 5.59
CA VAL A 226 -22.70 -24.30 6.13
C VAL A 226 -22.65 -24.32 7.66
N SER A 227 -22.37 -23.17 8.26
CA SER A 227 -22.19 -23.08 9.71
C SER A 227 -22.82 -21.83 10.28
N VAL A 228 -23.60 -22.01 11.34
CA VAL A 228 -24.11 -20.94 12.23
C VAL A 228 -22.98 -20.01 12.69
N LEU A 229 -21.77 -20.57 12.83
CA LEU A 229 -20.53 -19.86 13.12
C LEU A 229 -20.28 -18.68 12.15
N ARG A 230 -20.53 -18.87 10.86
CA ARG A 230 -20.34 -17.83 9.83
C ARG A 230 -21.22 -16.60 10.09
N LEU A 231 -22.48 -16.83 10.47
CA LEU A 231 -23.44 -15.75 10.76
C LEU A 231 -23.03 -14.96 12.01
N ILE A 232 -22.61 -15.65 13.06
CA ILE A 232 -22.13 -15.04 14.31
C ILE A 232 -20.93 -14.12 14.03
N PHE A 233 -19.95 -14.60 13.26
CA PHE A 233 -18.77 -13.79 12.92
C PHE A 233 -19.12 -12.55 12.10
N ILE A 234 -20.05 -12.65 11.15
CA ILE A 234 -20.53 -11.50 10.35
C ILE A 234 -21.21 -10.47 11.25
N GLU A 235 -22.08 -10.89 12.18
CA GLU A 235 -22.74 -9.96 13.10
C GLU A 235 -21.74 -9.24 14.01
N ILE A 236 -20.74 -9.96 14.53
CA ILE A 236 -19.65 -9.37 15.31
C ILE A 236 -18.81 -8.42 14.46
N HIS A 237 -18.51 -8.81 13.22
CA HIS A 237 -17.78 -7.97 12.26
C HIS A 237 -18.50 -6.63 12.04
N ASP A 238 -19.80 -6.64 11.75
CA ASP A 238 -20.57 -5.44 11.46
C ASP A 238 -20.56 -4.46 12.65
N LYS A 239 -20.75 -4.97 13.87
CA LYS A 239 -20.72 -4.15 15.10
C LYS A 239 -19.33 -3.54 15.35
N LEU A 240 -18.27 -4.32 15.19
CA LEU A 240 -16.90 -3.85 15.39
C LEU A 240 -16.47 -2.88 14.26
N ALA A 241 -16.91 -3.12 13.03
CA ALA A 241 -16.61 -2.28 11.88
C ALA A 241 -17.17 -0.86 12.05
N LEU A 242 -18.39 -0.71 12.59
CA LEU A 242 -18.95 0.61 12.90
C LEU A 242 -18.07 1.39 13.89
N VAL A 243 -17.59 0.74 14.94
CA VAL A 243 -16.66 1.36 15.91
C VAL A 243 -15.32 1.71 15.21
N LEU A 244 -14.83 0.82 14.36
CA LEU A 244 -13.58 1.03 13.60
C LEU A 244 -13.65 2.26 12.70
N VAL A 245 -14.79 2.47 12.01
CA VAL A 245 -15.01 3.64 11.14
C VAL A 245 -14.82 4.95 11.91
N ILE A 246 -15.37 5.05 13.13
CA ILE A 246 -15.23 6.25 13.97
C ILE A 246 -13.74 6.50 14.29
N TYR A 247 -13.02 5.48 14.77
CA TYR A 247 -11.60 5.60 15.10
C TYR A 247 -10.74 5.91 13.87
N LEU A 248 -11.10 5.36 12.71
CA LEU A 248 -10.42 5.61 11.44
C LEU A 248 -10.58 7.07 11.01
N ILE A 249 -11.80 7.62 11.07
CA ILE A 249 -12.05 9.04 10.78
C ILE A 249 -11.18 9.93 11.67
N LEU A 250 -11.16 9.68 12.98
CA LEU A 250 -10.31 10.43 13.92
C LEU A 250 -8.82 10.31 13.59
N HIS A 251 -8.35 9.13 13.18
CA HIS A 251 -6.96 8.93 12.76
C HIS A 251 -6.62 9.74 11.50
N VAL A 252 -7.48 9.68 10.48
CA VAL A 252 -7.28 10.38 9.20
C VAL A 252 -7.31 11.89 9.40
N LEU A 253 -8.27 12.41 10.18
CA LEU A 253 -8.34 13.84 10.51
C LEU A 253 -7.07 14.33 11.23
N LYS A 254 -6.55 13.57 12.19
CA LYS A 254 -5.29 13.89 12.87
C LYS A 254 -4.08 13.85 11.93
N ARG A 255 -4.14 13.04 10.87
CA ARG A 255 -3.08 12.90 9.86
C ARG A 255 -3.21 13.88 8.69
N SER A 256 -4.32 14.60 8.54
CA SER A 256 -4.60 15.55 7.44
C SER A 256 -3.45 16.55 7.17
N LYS A 257 -2.86 17.13 8.23
CA LYS A 257 -1.71 18.06 8.11
C LYS A 257 -0.52 17.46 7.35
N TRP A 258 -0.29 16.16 7.50
CA TRP A 258 0.77 15.46 6.77
C TRP A 258 0.46 15.39 5.27
N PHE A 259 -0.79 15.14 4.88
CA PHE A 259 -1.20 15.12 3.47
C PHE A 259 -1.01 16.47 2.80
N VAL A 260 -1.41 17.56 3.48
CA VAL A 260 -1.21 18.94 2.99
C VAL A 260 0.27 19.24 2.80
N THR A 261 1.12 18.86 3.77
CA THR A 261 2.57 19.07 3.71
C THR A 261 3.25 18.20 2.64
N ALA A 262 2.77 16.97 2.43
CA ALA A 262 3.30 16.09 1.40
C ALA A 262 2.96 16.63 0.00
N CYS A 263 1.72 17.09 -0.20
CA CYS A 263 1.28 17.72 -1.45
C CYS A 263 2.11 18.96 -1.80
N SER A 264 2.35 19.85 -0.83
CA SER A 264 3.17 21.04 -1.05
C SER A 264 4.64 20.70 -1.40
N LYS A 265 5.21 19.65 -0.79
CA LYS A 265 6.56 19.16 -1.10
C LYS A 265 6.68 18.52 -2.48
N LEU A 266 5.60 17.94 -3.01
CA LEU A 266 5.61 17.29 -4.33
C LEU A 266 5.39 18.27 -5.49
N LYS A 267 4.67 19.37 -5.23
CA LYS A 267 4.45 20.48 -6.17
C LYS A 267 5.71 21.32 -6.41
N ARG A 268 6.61 21.38 -5.43
CA ARG A 268 7.92 22.03 -5.53
C ARG A 268 8.93 21.15 -6.27
#